data_AF-A0A2D5AYK8-F1
#
_entry.id   AF-A0A2D5AYK8-F1
#
_cell.length_a   1.000
_cell.length_b   1.000
_cell.length_c   1.000
_cell.angle_alpha   90.00
_cell.angle_beta   90.00
_cell.angle_gamma   90.00
#
_symmetry.space_group_name_H-M   'P 1'
#
loop_
_entity.id
_entity.type
_entity.pdbx_description
1 polymer ?
#
loop_
_entity_poly.entity_id
_entity_poly.type
_entity_poly.pdbx_seq_one_letter_code
_entity_poly.pdbx_strand_id
1 'polypeptide(L)'
;MVFLGSTLGKKNPTPEKLAPFECGKEPFAIPMGRLAIKFYLTAILFILFDVELVFLYPWAVVYRSLGFLGLTEMGIFLVVLMVGYIYAWRNGALDWN
;
A
#
# COMPACT_ATOMS: atom_id res chain seq x y z
N MET A 1 1.48 12.43 23.09
CA MET A 1 1.28 13.86 22.73
C MET A 1 -0.18 14.23 22.47
N VAL A 2 -1.04 13.32 22.01
CA VAL A 2 -2.49 13.58 21.85
C VAL A 2 -3.16 13.96 23.19
N PHE A 3 -2.81 13.27 24.28
CA PHE A 3 -3.41 13.51 25.60
C PHE A 3 -3.13 14.92 26.14
N LEU A 4 -1.86 15.35 26.14
CA LEU A 4 -1.44 16.71 26.54
C LEU A 4 -2.10 17.80 25.68
N GLY A 5 -2.17 17.61 24.36
CA GLY A 5 -2.81 18.57 23.46
C GLY A 5 -4.32 18.71 23.70
N SER A 6 -5.00 17.61 24.04
CA SER A 6 -6.45 17.60 24.30
C SER A 6 -6.84 18.23 25.65
N THR A 7 -5.93 18.22 26.64
CA THR A 7 -6.19 18.71 28.00
C THR A 7 -5.74 20.15 28.20
N LEU A 8 -4.57 20.54 27.67
CA LEU A 8 -4.02 21.89 27.81
C LEU A 8 -4.39 22.83 26.65
N GLY A 9 -4.88 22.29 25.53
CA GLY A 9 -5.26 23.08 24.36
C GLY A 9 -6.53 23.91 24.55
N LYS A 10 -6.52 25.15 24.05
CA LYS A 10 -7.68 26.06 24.09
C LYS A 10 -8.82 25.49 23.23
N LYS A 11 -9.95 25.19 23.86
CA LYS A 11 -11.15 24.66 23.20
C LYS A 11 -12.07 25.80 22.79
N ASN A 12 -12.11 26.11 21.49
CA ASN A 12 -13.01 27.11 20.91
C ASN A 12 -13.75 26.52 19.69
N PRO A 13 -14.68 25.56 19.89
CA PRO A 13 -15.47 25.01 18.81
C PRO A 13 -16.45 26.07 18.29
N THR A 14 -16.39 26.34 16.99
CA THR A 14 -17.43 27.12 16.29
C THR A 14 -17.97 26.27 15.14
N PRO A 15 -19.22 26.48 14.70
CA PRO A 15 -19.81 25.69 13.61
C PRO A 15 -18.94 25.64 12.36
N GLU A 16 -18.28 26.75 12.03
CA GLU A 16 -17.41 26.90 10.85
C GLU A 16 -16.08 26.13 11.00
N LYS A 17 -15.54 26.04 12.22
CA LYS A 17 -14.31 25.26 12.51
C LYS A 17 -14.54 23.75 12.51
N LEU A 18 -15.79 23.34 12.73
CA LEU A 18 -16.19 21.94 12.73
C LEU A 18 -16.66 21.47 11.35
N ALA A 19 -16.90 22.40 10.42
CA ALA A 19 -17.29 22.09 9.05
C ALA A 19 -16.09 21.58 8.22
N PRO A 20 -16.31 20.62 7.29
CA PRO A 20 -15.33 20.25 6.29
C PRO A 20 -14.90 21.44 5.44
N PHE A 21 -13.62 21.49 5.08
CA PHE A 21 -13.09 22.57 4.26
C PHE A 21 -13.44 22.36 2.78
N GLU A 22 -14.20 23.30 2.19
CA GLU A 22 -14.51 23.33 0.75
C GLU A 22 -14.27 24.72 0.14
N CYS A 23 -13.12 25.34 0.43
CA CYS A 23 -12.74 26.64 -0.14
C CYS A 23 -13.83 27.72 0.01
N GLY A 24 -14.54 27.74 1.14
CA GLY A 24 -15.59 28.73 1.45
C GLY A 24 -16.98 28.42 0.89
N LYS A 25 -17.20 27.21 0.34
CA LYS A 25 -18.53 26.72 -0.04
C LYS A 25 -19.13 25.83 1.04
N GLU A 26 -20.46 25.74 1.04
CA GLU A 26 -21.20 24.80 1.86
C GLU A 26 -20.84 23.36 1.47
N PRO A 27 -20.47 22.49 2.43
CA PRO A 27 -20.06 21.12 2.17
C PRO A 27 -21.10 20.37 1.34
N PHE A 28 -20.74 19.93 0.14
CA PHE A 28 -21.59 19.08 -0.68
C PHE A 28 -21.13 17.63 -0.60
N ALA A 29 -22.06 16.71 -0.37
CA ALA A 29 -21.77 15.30 -0.48
C ALA A 29 -21.48 14.97 -1.95
N ILE A 30 -20.21 14.80 -2.30
CA ILE A 30 -19.81 14.26 -3.60
C ILE A 30 -20.41 12.84 -3.68
N PRO A 31 -21.17 12.48 -4.74
CA PRO A 31 -21.56 11.10 -4.96
C PRO A 31 -20.28 10.27 -4.94
N MET A 32 -20.23 9.15 -4.20
CA MET A 32 -19.06 8.25 -4.19
C MET A 32 -18.64 7.98 -5.63
N GLY A 33 -17.63 8.73 -6.09
CA GLY A 33 -17.18 8.65 -7.46
C GLY A 33 -16.69 7.24 -7.72
N ARG A 34 -16.70 6.82 -8.99
CA ARG A 34 -15.98 5.60 -9.35
C ARG A 34 -14.51 5.82 -8.99
N LEU A 35 -14.05 5.17 -7.92
CA LEU A 35 -12.64 5.16 -7.55
C LEU A 35 -11.85 4.63 -8.76
N ALA A 36 -10.77 5.31 -9.12
CA ALA A 36 -9.96 4.89 -10.26
C ALA A 36 -9.42 3.47 -10.00
N ILE A 37 -9.60 2.57 -10.97
CA ILE A 37 -9.17 1.16 -10.90
C ILE A 37 -7.65 1.05 -10.66
N LYS A 38 -6.89 2.08 -11.04
CA LYS A 38 -5.44 2.20 -10.84
C LYS A 38 -5.03 1.98 -9.37
N PHE A 39 -5.77 2.53 -8.41
CA PHE A 39 -5.49 2.33 -6.98
C PHE A 39 -5.62 0.85 -6.56
N TYR A 40 -6.60 0.15 -7.14
CA TYR A 40 -6.83 -1.26 -6.87
C TYR A 40 -5.73 -2.15 -7.47
N LEU A 41 -5.31 -1.88 -8.72
CA LEU A 41 -4.22 -2.61 -9.36
C LEU A 41 -2.91 -2.46 -8.59
N THR A 42 -2.61 -1.24 -8.13
CA THR A 42 -1.45 -0.96 -7.25
C THR A 42 -1.51 -1.78 -5.97
N ALA A 43 -2.69 -1.79 -5.32
CA ALA A 43 -2.86 -2.45 -4.03
C ALA A 43 -2.68 -3.97 -4.15
N ILE A 44 -3.24 -4.61 -5.18
CA ILE A 44 -3.03 -6.05 -5.41
C ILE A 44 -1.56 -6.35 -5.67
N LEU A 45 -0.89 -5.55 -6.51
CA LEU A 45 0.52 -5.76 -6.81
C LEU A 45 1.38 -5.63 -5.54
N PHE A 46 1.07 -4.65 -4.69
CA PHE A 46 1.71 -4.46 -3.40
C PHE A 46 1.49 -5.68 -2.48
N ILE A 47 0.26 -6.20 -2.38
CA ILE A 47 -0.04 -7.39 -1.58
C ILE A 47 0.76 -8.60 -2.09
N LEU A 48 0.84 -8.78 -3.41
CA LEU A 48 1.56 -9.90 -4.01
C LEU A 48 3.07 -9.83 -3.71
N PHE A 49 3.67 -8.65 -3.79
CA PHE A 49 5.06 -8.42 -3.44
C PHE A 49 5.32 -8.54 -1.93
N ASP A 50 4.41 -8.07 -1.08
CA ASP A 50 4.54 -8.21 0.37
C ASP A 50 4.50 -9.69 0.80
N VAL A 51 3.61 -10.48 0.19
CA VAL A 51 3.55 -11.92 0.39
C VAL A 51 4.84 -12.62 -0.04
N GLU A 52 5.48 -12.19 -1.13
CA GLU A 52 6.80 -12.69 -1.54
C GLU A 52 7.86 -12.47 -0.45
N LEU A 53 7.87 -11.29 0.18
CA LEU A 53 8.80 -10.97 1.26
C LEU A 53 8.60 -11.89 2.47
N VAL A 54 7.35 -12.23 2.80
CA VAL A 54 7.04 -13.19 3.87
C VAL A 54 7.69 -14.56 3.64
N PHE A 55 7.86 -14.98 2.38
CA PHE A 55 8.59 -16.21 2.04
C PHE A 55 10.12 -16.02 2.01
N LEU A 56 10.59 -14.84 1.59
CA LEU A 56 12.01 -14.49 1.56
C LEU A 56 12.66 -14.46 2.94
N TYR A 57 11.99 -13.88 3.94
CA TYR A 57 12.55 -13.73 5.28
C TYR A 57 12.97 -15.04 5.96
N PRO A 58 12.08 -16.05 6.12
CA PRO A 58 12.45 -17.30 6.77
C PRO A 58 13.52 -18.05 5.96
N TRP A 59 13.41 -18.07 4.62
CA TRP A 59 14.45 -18.66 3.77
C TRP A 59 15.82 -18.00 3.98
N ALA A 60 15.88 -16.67 4.06
CA ALA A 60 17.13 -15.95 4.29
C ALA A 60 17.76 -16.29 5.66
N VAL A 61 16.93 -16.50 6.68
CA VAL A 61 17.39 -16.91 8.02
C VAL A 61 17.98 -18.32 8.02
N VAL A 62 17.37 -19.27 7.30
CA VAL A 62 17.83 -20.68 7.25
C VAL A 62 18.76 -20.99 6.07
N TYR A 63 19.12 -20.01 5.24
CA TYR A 63 19.91 -20.21 4.03
C TYR A 63 21.18 -21.05 4.22
N ARG A 64 21.88 -20.86 5.35
CA ARG A 64 23.11 -21.59 5.68
C ARG A 64 22.92 -23.10 5.81
N SER A 65 21.74 -23.58 6.22
CA SER A 65 21.48 -25.02 6.33
C SER A 65 20.99 -25.64 5.03
N LEU A 66 20.36 -24.85 4.16
CA LEU A 66 19.83 -25.29 2.86
C LEU A 66 20.90 -25.37 1.76
N GLY A 67 21.96 -24.57 1.87
CA GLY A 67 23.06 -24.56 0.90
C GLY A 67 22.61 -24.23 -0.53
N PHE A 68 23.26 -24.85 -1.52
CA PHE A 68 23.05 -24.54 -2.95
C PHE A 68 21.65 -24.92 -3.46
N LEU A 69 21.04 -25.95 -2.89
CA LEU A 69 19.67 -26.35 -3.26
C LEU A 69 18.66 -25.28 -2.84
N GLY A 70 18.76 -24.75 -1.62
CA GLY A 70 17.93 -23.64 -1.17
C GLY A 70 18.11 -22.38 -2.01
N LEU A 71 19.32 -22.11 -2.51
CA LEU A 71 19.54 -20.99 -3.44
C LEU A 71 18.79 -21.19 -4.76
N THR A 72 18.84 -22.40 -5.30
CA THR A 72 18.23 -22.72 -6.60
C THR A 72 16.71 -22.68 -6.53
N GLU A 73 16.12 -23.28 -5.51
CA GLU A 73 14.67 -23.26 -5.28
C GLU A 73 14.15 -21.82 -5.12
N MET A 74 14.87 -21.00 -4.34
CA MET A 74 14.48 -19.61 -4.16
C MET A 74 14.69 -18.77 -5.42
N GLY A 75 15.75 -19.03 -6.19
CA GLY A 75 15.96 -18.40 -7.49
C GLY A 75 14.81 -18.68 -8.46
N ILE A 76 14.34 -19.93 -8.51
CA ILE A 76 13.18 -20.30 -9.35
C ILE A 76 11.92 -19.58 -8.86
N PHE A 77 11.67 -19.56 -7.55
CA PHE A 77 10.54 -18.85 -6.96
C PHE A 77 10.50 -17.36 -7.36
N LEU A 78 11.63 -16.66 -7.22
CA LEU A 78 11.76 -15.25 -7.61
C LEU A 78 11.57 -15.04 -9.11
N VAL A 79 12.10 -15.93 -9.95
CA VAL A 79 11.94 -15.83 -11.41
C VAL A 79 10.47 -15.95 -11.82
N VAL A 80 9.74 -16.90 -11.23
CA VAL A 80 8.30 -17.09 -11.54
C VAL A 80 7.50 -15.83 -11.18
N LEU A 81 7.77 -15.23 -10.02
CA LEU A 81 7.10 -14.01 -9.58
C LEU A 81 7.49 -12.79 -10.43
N MET A 82 8.77 -12.66 -10.77
CA MET A 82 9.28 -11.62 -11.68
C MET A 82 8.59 -11.65 -13.05
N VAL A 83 8.30 -12.84 -13.60
CA VAL A 83 7.53 -12.97 -14.85
C VAL A 83 6.12 -12.39 -14.69
N GLY A 84 5.44 -12.69 -13.58
CA GLY A 84 4.13 -12.12 -13.26
C GLY A 84 4.16 -10.60 -13.12
N TYR A 85 5.19 -10.07 -12.46
CA TYR A 85 5.41 -8.63 -12.31
C TYR A 85 5.63 -7.93 -13.66
N ILE A 86 6.51 -8.48 -14.51
CA ILE A 86 6.78 -7.93 -15.85
C ILE A 86 5.50 -7.95 -16.71
N TYR A 87 4.70 -9.01 -16.60
CA TYR A 87 3.41 -9.08 -17.29
C TYR A 87 2.44 -7.98 -16.83
N ALA A 88 2.30 -7.79 -15.51
CA ALA A 88 1.46 -6.73 -14.95
C ALA A 88 1.93 -5.33 -15.38
N TRP A 89 3.24 -5.11 -15.39
CA TRP A 89 3.83 -3.84 -15.84
C TRP A 89 3.53 -3.58 -17.32
N ARG A 90 3.72 -4.57 -18.20
CA ARG A 90 3.40 -4.46 -19.63
C ARG A 90 1.93 -4.16 -19.90
N ASN A 91 1.02 -4.61 -19.03
CA ASN A 91 -0.41 -4.34 -19.13
C ASN A 91 -0.83 -2.96 -18.57
N GLY A 92 0.13 -2.11 -18.18
CA GLY A 92 -0.18 -0.77 -17.70
C GLY A 92 -0.74 -0.73 -16.27
N ALA A 93 -0.55 -1.79 -15.48
CA ALA A 93 -0.96 -1.79 -14.06
C ALA A 93 -0.25 -0.69 -13.24
N LEU A 94 0.88 -0.18 -13.77
CA LEU A 94 1.71 0.88 -13.21
C LEU A 94 1.58 2.23 -13.96
N ASP A 95 0.59 2.40 -14.85
CA ASP A 95 0.43 3.65 -15.63
C ASP A 95 -0.48 4.70 -14.94
N TRP A 96 0.12 5.85 -14.62
CA TRP A 96 -0.51 6.93 -13.84
C TRP A 96 -0.98 8.10 -14.71
N ASN A 97 -0.84 8.00 -16.04
CA ASN A 97 -1.33 9.01 -16.98
C ASN A 97 -2.84 8.94 -17.21
#